data_AF-A0A383F671-F1
#
_entry.id   AF-A0A383F671-F1
#
_cell.length_a   1.000
_cell.length_b   1.000
_cell.length_c   1.000
_cell.angle_alpha   90.00
_cell.angle_beta   90.00
_cell.angle_gamma   90.00
#
_symmetry.space_group_name_H-M   'P 1'
#
loop_
_entity.id
_entity.type
_entity.pdbx_description
1 polymer ?
#
loop_
_entity_poly.entity_id
_entity_poly.type
_entity_poly.pdbx_seq_one_letter_code
_entity_poly.pdbx_strand_id
1 'polypeptide(L)'
;LACDGGRSMVREKLNIKLGGQADMAQFISIYFKAPDFMSSHEFGNANIYFPLHRKYAGYILNWDGGTTFTYHVMLSEGQNWQDVDPVQAIESVLGKSLEIQLLSTQPWAAHALTADKYGEGRAFLVGDAAHLFTPTGGFGMNTGVSDAMDIAWKIQAMLQGWGGPSLLDSYSVERRPIGLRNTMEAADCFNRLNDVMSHGDELDMDNLEGEELRKTLAISLKEQEKL
;
A
#
# COMPACT_ATOMS: atom_id res chain seq x y z
N LEU A 1 -3.61 -17.53 17.89
CA LEU A 1 -3.05 -16.79 16.74
C LEU A 1 -3.76 -15.45 16.69
N ALA A 2 -3.00 -14.37 16.57
CA ALA A 2 -3.52 -13.01 16.45
C ALA A 2 -3.42 -12.59 14.98
N CYS A 3 -4.58 -12.62 14.31
CA CYS A 3 -4.76 -12.13 12.94
C CYS A 3 -5.71 -10.91 12.98
N ASP A 4 -5.54 -10.06 14.00
CA ASP A 4 -6.46 -8.98 14.39
C ASP A 4 -6.12 -7.61 13.77
N GLY A 5 -5.32 -7.62 12.70
CA GLY A 5 -5.06 -6.45 11.87
C GLY A 5 -4.02 -5.48 12.44
N GLY A 6 -3.85 -4.34 11.77
CA GLY A 6 -2.73 -3.44 12.08
C GLY A 6 -2.79 -2.76 13.44
N ARG A 7 -3.98 -2.66 14.04
CA ARG A 7 -4.20 -2.20 15.42
C ARG A 7 -4.35 -3.38 16.39
N SER A 8 -3.52 -4.41 16.20
CA SER A 8 -3.58 -5.66 16.96
C SER A 8 -3.58 -5.42 18.47
N MET A 9 -4.70 -5.77 19.12
CA MET A 9 -4.84 -5.71 20.58
C MET A 9 -3.94 -6.75 21.25
N VAL A 10 -3.69 -7.88 20.58
CA VAL A 10 -2.81 -8.92 21.11
C VAL A 10 -1.37 -8.43 21.13
N ARG A 11 -0.89 -7.79 20.06
CA ARG A 11 0.45 -7.19 20.02
C ARG A 11 0.65 -6.20 21.17
N GLU A 12 -0.32 -5.32 21.39
CA GLU A 12 -0.29 -4.35 22.48
C GLU A 12 -0.24 -5.01 23.86
N LYS A 13 -1.09 -6.03 24.11
CA LYS A 13 -1.09 -6.77 25.38
C LYS A 13 0.19 -7.54 25.65
N LEU A 14 0.86 -8.02 24.60
CA LEU A 14 2.17 -8.66 24.70
C LEU A 14 3.32 -7.64 24.80
N ASN A 15 3.04 -6.34 24.71
CA ASN A 15 4.04 -5.27 24.71
C ASN A 15 5.12 -5.47 23.63
N ILE A 16 4.72 -6.03 22.48
CA ILE A 16 5.58 -6.23 21.31
C ILE A 16 5.60 -4.93 20.52
N LYS A 17 6.79 -4.39 20.28
CA LYS A 17 6.94 -3.08 19.63
C LYS A 17 7.01 -3.23 18.11
N LEU A 18 6.48 -2.23 17.41
CA LEU A 18 6.72 -2.05 15.98
C LEU A 18 7.94 -1.15 15.79
N GLY A 19 8.82 -1.53 14.88
CA GLY A 19 9.93 -0.70 14.41
C GLY A 19 9.86 -0.48 12.90
N GLY A 20 10.41 0.65 12.43
CA GLY A 20 10.40 1.03 11.02
C GLY A 20 9.89 2.47 10.84
N GLN A 21 9.24 2.73 9.70
CA GLN A 21 8.76 4.06 9.31
C GLN A 21 7.23 4.09 9.47
N ALA A 22 6.74 4.92 10.40
CA ALA A 22 5.30 5.15 10.57
C ALA A 22 4.86 6.39 9.77
N ASP A 23 3.58 6.45 9.40
CA ASP A 23 2.94 7.64 8.82
C ASP A 23 3.69 8.23 7.63
N MET A 24 4.16 7.36 6.74
CA MET A 24 4.93 7.75 5.55
C MET A 24 4.12 8.66 4.61
N ALA A 25 2.81 8.41 4.54
CA ALA A 25 1.85 9.27 3.86
C ALA A 25 0.44 9.00 4.36
N GLN A 26 -0.43 10.00 4.23
CA GLN A 26 -1.85 9.91 4.55
C GLN A 26 -2.65 9.92 3.25
N PHE A 27 -3.71 9.12 3.19
CA PHE A 27 -4.54 8.96 2.02
C PHE A 27 -6.01 8.99 2.39
N ILE A 28 -6.83 9.36 1.41
CA ILE A 28 -8.25 9.00 1.37
C ILE A 28 -8.47 7.98 0.26
N SER A 29 -9.07 6.85 0.61
CA SER A 29 -9.57 5.86 -0.34
C SER A 29 -10.97 6.24 -0.76
N ILE A 30 -11.21 6.42 -2.06
CA ILE A 30 -12.49 6.70 -2.67
C ILE A 30 -12.87 5.48 -3.51
N TYR A 31 -13.84 4.70 -3.08
CA TYR A 31 -14.37 3.55 -3.82
C TYR A 31 -15.63 3.99 -4.57
N PHE A 32 -15.64 3.82 -5.89
CA PHE A 32 -16.69 4.37 -6.75
C PHE A 32 -16.91 3.54 -8.03
N LYS A 33 -18.04 3.79 -8.68
CA LYS A 33 -18.30 3.36 -10.06
C LYS A 33 -18.39 4.56 -11.00
N ALA A 34 -17.81 4.41 -12.18
CA ALA A 34 -17.86 5.40 -13.25
C ALA A 34 -17.80 4.65 -14.60
N PRO A 35 -18.96 4.27 -15.18
CA PRO A 35 -19.00 3.48 -16.42
C PRO A 35 -18.29 4.13 -17.61
N ASP A 36 -18.27 5.46 -17.65
CA ASP A 36 -17.65 6.25 -18.72
C ASP A 36 -16.21 6.67 -18.40
N PHE A 37 -15.59 6.16 -17.33
CA PHE A 37 -14.22 6.50 -16.96
C PHE A 37 -13.23 6.11 -18.06
N MET A 38 -13.35 4.89 -18.59
CA MET A 38 -12.41 4.35 -19.57
C MET A 38 -12.53 5.00 -20.96
N SER A 39 -13.75 5.37 -21.37
CA SER A 39 -13.97 6.13 -22.60
C SER A 39 -13.55 7.60 -22.45
N SER A 40 -13.15 8.00 -21.24
CA SER A 40 -12.88 9.38 -20.90
C SER A 40 -11.42 9.82 -20.98
N HIS A 41 -10.50 8.91 -21.28
CA HIS A 41 -9.08 9.21 -21.46
C HIS A 41 -8.47 8.33 -22.56
N GLU A 42 -7.28 8.69 -23.04
CA GLU A 42 -6.62 7.98 -24.14
C GLU A 42 -5.53 6.99 -23.68
N PHE A 43 -5.26 6.90 -22.37
CA PHE A 43 -4.20 6.04 -21.79
C PHE A 43 -4.39 4.52 -21.98
N GLY A 44 -5.53 4.07 -22.50
CA GLY A 44 -5.86 2.65 -22.64
C GLY A 44 -6.14 1.98 -21.28
N ASN A 45 -6.32 0.65 -21.30
CA ASN A 45 -6.66 -0.10 -20.09
C ASN A 45 -5.41 -0.43 -19.26
N ALA A 46 -5.44 -0.07 -17.98
CA ALA A 46 -4.46 -0.45 -16.98
C ALA A 46 -5.13 -0.92 -15.67
N ASN A 47 -4.42 -1.77 -14.92
CA ASN A 47 -4.83 -2.16 -13.57
C ASN A 47 -4.63 -1.02 -12.56
N ILE A 48 -3.65 -0.16 -12.80
CA ILE A 48 -3.30 0.98 -11.94
C ILE A 48 -2.98 2.19 -12.81
N TYR A 49 -3.59 3.33 -12.49
CA TYR A 49 -3.22 4.64 -13.02
C TYR A 49 -2.56 5.47 -11.91
N PHE A 50 -1.59 6.30 -12.27
CA PHE A 50 -0.90 7.19 -11.34
C PHE A 50 -1.13 8.65 -11.75
N PRO A 51 -2.19 9.30 -11.23
CA PRO A 51 -2.32 10.75 -11.32
C PRO A 51 -1.12 11.42 -10.64
N LEU A 52 -0.45 12.32 -11.36
CA LEU A 52 0.79 12.95 -10.87
C LEU A 52 0.59 14.39 -10.39
N HIS A 53 -0.37 15.14 -10.94
CA HIS A 53 -0.65 16.53 -10.54
C HIS A 53 -0.75 16.68 -9.02
N ARG A 54 0.03 17.57 -8.38
CA ARG A 54 0.30 17.51 -6.93
C ARG A 54 -0.96 17.50 -6.07
N LYS A 55 -1.94 18.33 -6.43
CA LYS A 55 -3.22 18.44 -5.70
C LYS A 55 -4.03 17.13 -5.68
N TYR A 56 -3.86 16.30 -6.70
CA TYR A 56 -4.59 15.04 -6.89
C TYR A 56 -3.58 13.92 -7.16
N ALA A 57 -2.44 13.92 -6.48
CA ALA A 57 -1.47 12.86 -6.65
C ALA A 57 -1.97 11.59 -5.94
N GLY A 58 -1.68 10.42 -6.50
CA GLY A 58 -2.09 9.17 -5.89
C GLY A 58 -2.12 8.01 -6.88
N TYR A 59 -3.01 7.05 -6.65
CA TYR A 59 -3.17 5.93 -7.56
C TYR A 59 -4.61 5.41 -7.62
N ILE A 60 -5.05 5.07 -8.83
CA ILE A 60 -6.39 4.56 -9.12
C ILE A 60 -6.28 3.10 -9.51
N LEU A 61 -6.92 2.22 -8.73
CA LEU A 61 -7.05 0.79 -9.00
C LEU A 61 -8.30 0.53 -9.83
N ASN A 62 -8.16 -0.24 -10.91
CA ASN A 62 -9.26 -0.72 -11.74
C ASN A 62 -9.59 -2.17 -11.37
N TRP A 63 -10.80 -2.42 -10.85
CA TRP A 63 -11.17 -3.72 -10.27
C TRP A 63 -11.79 -4.69 -11.27
N ASP A 64 -12.50 -4.18 -12.28
CA ASP A 64 -13.33 -4.99 -13.17
C ASP A 64 -13.09 -4.71 -14.66
N GLY A 65 -12.05 -3.95 -14.98
CA GLY A 65 -11.67 -3.65 -16.36
C GLY A 65 -12.39 -2.44 -16.95
N GLY A 66 -13.10 -1.63 -16.15
CA GLY A 66 -13.46 -0.29 -16.59
C GLY A 66 -14.63 0.41 -15.95
N THR A 67 -15.28 -0.16 -14.93
CA THR A 67 -16.45 0.48 -14.31
C THR A 67 -16.31 0.73 -12.82
N THR A 68 -15.52 -0.08 -12.12
CA THR A 68 -15.38 -0.03 -10.66
C THR A 68 -13.93 0.27 -10.28
N PHE A 69 -13.73 1.31 -9.46
CA PHE A 69 -12.41 1.84 -9.16
C PHE A 69 -12.24 2.16 -7.68
N THR A 70 -11.00 2.09 -7.19
CA THR A 70 -10.62 2.75 -5.94
C THR A 70 -9.53 3.76 -6.22
N TYR A 71 -9.78 5.02 -5.90
CA TYR A 71 -8.80 6.08 -5.98
C TYR A 71 -8.24 6.37 -4.58
N HIS A 72 -6.95 6.15 -4.39
CA HIS A 72 -6.22 6.57 -3.20
C HIS A 72 -5.56 7.92 -3.48
N VAL A 73 -6.21 9.00 -3.03
CA VAL A 73 -5.69 10.37 -3.14
C VAL A 73 -4.76 10.62 -1.98
N MET A 74 -3.52 11.05 -2.26
CA MET A 74 -2.57 11.43 -1.23
C MET A 74 -2.96 12.79 -0.66
N LEU A 75 -3.01 12.87 0.67
CA LEU A 75 -3.33 14.10 1.37
C LEU A 75 -2.08 14.97 1.51
N SER A 76 -2.27 16.27 1.36
CA SER A 76 -1.23 17.25 1.70
C SER A 76 -0.98 17.25 3.21
N GLU A 77 0.20 17.69 3.63
CA GLU A 77 0.55 17.77 5.05
C GLU A 77 -0.48 18.59 5.84
N GLY A 78 -1.04 17.99 6.89
CA GLY A 78 -2.06 18.61 7.75
C GLY A 78 -3.46 18.72 7.14
N GLN A 79 -3.69 18.25 5.90
CA GLN A 79 -5.00 18.26 5.28
C GLN A 79 -5.96 17.28 5.97
N ASN A 80 -7.15 17.76 6.33
CA ASN A 80 -8.20 16.89 6.82
C ASN A 80 -8.86 16.16 5.63
N TRP A 81 -8.94 14.84 5.70
CA TRP A 81 -9.55 14.00 4.65
C TRP A 81 -11.02 14.35 4.39
N GLN A 82 -11.72 14.92 5.37
CA GLN A 82 -13.13 15.31 5.25
C GLN A 82 -13.33 16.53 4.33
N ASP A 83 -12.27 17.31 4.09
CA ASP A 83 -12.31 18.47 3.21
C ASP A 83 -12.10 18.09 1.73
N VAL A 84 -11.78 16.82 1.45
CA VAL A 84 -11.61 16.32 0.08
C VAL A 84 -12.98 16.04 -0.51
N ASP A 85 -13.34 16.76 -1.58
CA ASP A 85 -14.48 16.41 -2.43
C ASP A 85 -14.08 15.22 -3.34
N PRO A 86 -14.66 14.03 -3.13
CA PRO A 86 -14.26 12.85 -3.88
C PRO A 86 -14.66 12.92 -5.36
N VAL A 87 -15.77 13.56 -5.71
CA VAL A 87 -16.21 13.72 -7.10
C VAL A 87 -15.27 14.67 -7.81
N GLN A 88 -14.99 15.83 -7.20
CA GLN A 88 -14.05 16.79 -7.77
C GLN A 88 -12.66 16.19 -7.97
N ALA A 89 -12.18 15.37 -7.03
CA ALA A 89 -10.88 14.71 -7.17
C ALA A 89 -10.81 13.79 -8.40
N ILE A 90 -11.88 13.02 -8.67
CA ILE A 90 -11.95 12.12 -9.83
C ILE A 90 -12.06 12.92 -11.13
N GLU A 91 -12.99 13.88 -11.19
CA GLU A 91 -13.22 14.71 -12.38
C GLU A 91 -12.00 15.56 -12.74
N SER A 92 -11.24 16.03 -11.74
CA SER A 92 -10.03 16.83 -11.96
C SER A 92 -8.92 16.04 -12.64
N VAL A 93 -8.78 14.74 -12.33
CA VAL A 93 -7.79 13.87 -12.99
C VAL A 93 -8.14 13.64 -14.47
N LEU A 94 -9.43 13.61 -14.79
CA LEU A 94 -9.91 13.40 -16.16
C LEU A 94 -10.10 14.70 -16.96
N GLY A 95 -10.12 15.85 -16.28
CA GLY A 95 -10.41 17.16 -16.86
C GLY A 95 -11.87 17.34 -17.33
N LYS A 96 -12.81 16.51 -16.86
CA LYS A 96 -14.23 16.59 -17.24
C LYS A 96 -15.16 15.99 -16.20
N SER A 97 -16.44 16.35 -16.32
CA SER A 97 -17.49 15.79 -15.47
C SER A 97 -17.98 14.43 -15.96
N LEU A 98 -18.30 13.54 -15.01
CA LEU A 98 -18.80 12.18 -15.25
C LEU A 98 -19.94 11.80 -14.31
N GLU A 99 -20.74 10.82 -14.74
CA GLU A 99 -21.62 10.12 -13.81
C GLU A 99 -20.80 9.23 -12.87
N ILE A 100 -20.74 9.62 -11.59
CA ILE A 100 -19.97 8.92 -10.55
C ILE A 100 -20.94 8.45 -9.46
N GLN A 101 -20.96 7.13 -9.22
CA GLN A 101 -21.60 6.54 -8.05
C GLN A 101 -20.56 6.30 -6.96
N LEU A 102 -20.54 7.14 -5.93
CA LEU A 102 -19.71 6.91 -4.75
C LEU A 102 -20.25 5.75 -3.92
N LEU A 103 -19.36 4.83 -3.53
CA LEU A 103 -19.68 3.67 -2.71
C LEU A 103 -19.11 3.80 -1.29
N SER A 104 -17.88 4.31 -1.14
CA SER A 104 -17.26 4.52 0.17
C SER A 104 -16.11 5.52 0.11
N THR A 105 -15.88 6.24 1.21
CA THR A 105 -14.68 7.05 1.45
C THR A 105 -14.10 6.76 2.83
N GLN A 106 -12.79 6.48 2.90
CA GLN A 106 -12.13 6.11 4.15
C GLN A 106 -10.68 6.62 4.21
N PRO A 107 -10.26 7.26 5.32
CA PRO A 107 -8.86 7.64 5.50
C PRO A 107 -8.01 6.42 5.89
N TRP A 108 -6.75 6.43 5.48
CA TRP A 108 -5.74 5.48 5.95
C TRP A 108 -4.33 6.07 5.84
N ALA A 109 -3.40 5.45 6.56
CA ALA A 109 -2.00 5.86 6.61
C ALA A 109 -1.11 4.73 6.09
N ALA A 110 -0.11 5.10 5.29
CA ALA A 110 0.92 4.18 4.84
C ALA A 110 1.99 4.01 5.93
N HIS A 111 2.33 2.77 6.24
CA HIS A 111 3.34 2.41 7.24
C HIS A 111 4.30 1.36 6.67
N ALA A 112 5.56 1.40 7.06
CA ALA A 112 6.51 0.32 6.85
C ALA A 112 7.04 -0.11 8.22
N LEU A 113 6.24 -0.93 8.92
CA LEU A 113 6.47 -1.29 10.32
C LEU A 113 6.53 -2.81 10.47
N THR A 114 7.47 -3.31 11.27
CA THR A 114 7.58 -4.74 11.59
C THR A 114 7.72 -4.92 13.10
N ALA A 115 7.05 -5.93 13.66
CA ALA A 115 7.14 -6.31 15.05
C ALA A 115 8.55 -6.80 15.40
N ASP A 116 9.06 -6.41 16.57
CA ASP A 116 10.36 -6.88 17.07
C ASP A 116 10.37 -8.38 17.40
N LYS A 117 9.19 -8.96 17.68
CA LYS A 117 8.94 -10.39 17.83
C LYS A 117 7.62 -10.79 17.19
N TYR A 118 7.53 -11.99 16.63
CA TYR A 118 6.29 -12.48 16.02
C TYR A 118 5.47 -13.37 16.97
N GLY A 119 5.94 -13.59 18.18
CA GLY A 119 5.19 -14.31 19.20
C GLY A 119 5.96 -14.42 20.51
N GLU A 120 5.21 -14.75 21.56
CA GLU A 120 5.74 -15.01 22.89
C GLU A 120 4.89 -16.10 23.58
N GLY A 121 5.55 -17.16 24.04
CA GLY A 121 4.90 -18.30 24.66
C GLY A 121 3.91 -19.00 23.73
N ARG A 122 2.61 -18.77 23.95
CA ARG A 122 1.52 -19.40 23.18
C ARG A 122 0.73 -18.43 22.30
N ALA A 123 1.17 -17.17 22.23
CA ALA A 123 0.55 -16.15 21.41
C ALA A 123 1.48 -15.75 20.27
N PHE A 124 0.96 -15.73 19.04
CA PHE A 124 1.72 -15.43 17.82
C PHE A 124 0.93 -14.43 16.98
N LEU A 125 1.64 -13.44 16.43
CA LEU A 125 1.15 -12.41 15.53
C LEU A 125 1.28 -12.90 14.07
N VAL A 126 0.26 -12.69 13.26
CA VAL A 126 0.20 -13.17 11.86
C VAL A 126 -0.38 -12.07 10.97
N GLY A 127 0.25 -11.81 9.82
CA GLY A 127 -0.17 -10.77 8.89
C GLY A 127 -0.02 -9.37 9.49
N ASP A 128 -1.01 -8.50 9.27
CA ASP A 128 -0.98 -7.09 9.70
C ASP A 128 -0.76 -6.89 11.22
N ALA A 129 -1.04 -7.91 12.04
CA ALA A 129 -0.71 -7.86 13.46
C ALA A 129 0.81 -7.79 13.70
N ALA A 130 1.60 -8.42 12.82
CA ALA A 130 3.05 -8.53 12.88
C ALA A 130 3.78 -7.50 12.01
N HIS A 131 3.21 -7.07 10.90
CA HIS A 131 3.89 -6.14 9.97
C HIS A 131 2.88 -5.32 9.16
N LEU A 132 3.20 -4.05 8.90
CA LEU A 132 2.38 -3.11 8.15
C LEU A 132 3.17 -2.61 6.96
N PHE A 133 2.51 -2.57 5.80
CA PHE A 133 3.12 -2.14 4.54
C PHE A 133 2.42 -0.91 3.99
N THR A 134 3.21 -0.11 3.29
CA THR A 134 2.68 0.68 2.19
C THR A 134 2.24 -0.29 1.09
N PRO A 135 1.08 -0.08 0.44
CA PRO A 135 0.54 -1.04 -0.52
C PRO A 135 1.39 -1.15 -1.79
N THR A 136 2.35 -0.25 -2.00
CA THR A 136 3.23 -0.24 -3.17
C THR A 136 4.01 -1.55 -3.27
N GLY A 137 3.84 -2.27 -4.39
CA GLY A 137 4.45 -3.58 -4.66
C GLY A 137 3.63 -4.80 -4.23
N GLY A 138 2.47 -4.61 -3.60
CA GLY A 138 1.53 -5.72 -3.34
C GLY A 138 2.03 -6.78 -2.35
N PHE A 139 2.94 -6.41 -1.45
CA PHE A 139 3.60 -7.36 -0.55
C PHE A 139 2.73 -7.82 0.63
N GLY A 140 1.77 -7.00 1.07
CA GLY A 140 1.12 -7.17 2.38
C GLY A 140 0.36 -8.48 2.56
N MET A 141 -0.72 -8.65 1.80
CA MET A 141 -1.54 -9.86 1.86
C MET A 141 -0.71 -11.13 1.59
N ASN A 142 0.20 -11.09 0.61
CA ASN A 142 1.03 -12.23 0.25
C ASN A 142 1.98 -12.65 1.39
N THR A 143 2.55 -11.67 2.10
CA THR A 143 3.38 -11.93 3.28
C THR A 143 2.54 -12.52 4.41
N GLY A 144 1.34 -11.97 4.67
CA GLY A 144 0.44 -12.49 5.69
C GLY A 144 -0.07 -13.90 5.43
N VAL A 145 -0.39 -14.24 4.17
CA VAL A 145 -0.75 -15.61 3.78
C VAL A 145 0.42 -16.56 4.02
N SER A 146 1.63 -16.15 3.63
CA SER A 146 2.83 -16.95 3.85
C SER A 146 3.12 -17.17 5.34
N ASP A 147 2.88 -16.18 6.19
CA ASP A 147 2.99 -16.34 7.64
C ASP A 147 1.98 -17.35 8.18
N ALA A 148 0.72 -17.26 7.74
CA ALA A 148 -0.34 -18.17 8.14
C ALA A 148 -0.02 -19.61 7.74
N MET A 149 0.50 -19.81 6.52
CA MET A 149 0.95 -21.12 6.04
C MET A 149 2.09 -21.68 6.89
N ASP A 150 3.07 -20.85 7.24
CA ASP A 150 4.21 -21.29 8.05
C ASP A 150 3.82 -21.65 9.48
N ILE A 151 3.05 -20.81 10.18
CA ILE A 151 2.69 -21.10 11.57
C ILE A 151 1.69 -22.27 11.69
N ALA A 152 0.84 -22.50 10.68
CA ALA A 152 -0.17 -23.55 10.71
C ALA A 152 0.44 -24.95 10.84
N TRP A 153 1.43 -25.28 10.01
CA TRP A 153 2.06 -26.61 10.05
C TRP A 153 2.87 -26.82 11.33
N LYS A 154 3.52 -25.76 11.84
CA LYS A 154 4.26 -25.79 13.11
C LYS A 154 3.35 -26.04 14.30
N ILE A 155 2.17 -25.41 14.32
CA ILE A 155 1.16 -25.66 15.36
C ILE A 155 0.66 -27.10 15.27
N GLN A 156 0.35 -27.61 14.07
CA GLN A 156 -0.07 -28.99 13.89
C GLN A 156 0.99 -29.96 14.42
N ALA A 157 2.26 -29.71 14.14
CA ALA A 157 3.38 -30.52 14.63
C ALA A 157 3.44 -30.61 16.15
N MET A 158 3.27 -29.48 16.83
CA MET A 158 3.24 -29.43 18.30
C MET A 158 2.03 -30.16 18.87
N LEU A 159 0.86 -30.01 18.25
CA LEU A 159 -0.37 -30.68 18.69
C LEU A 159 -0.32 -32.20 18.52
N GLN A 160 0.34 -32.68 17.46
CA GLN A 160 0.49 -34.11 17.16
C GLN A 160 1.70 -34.75 17.85
N GLY A 161 2.52 -33.97 18.56
CA GLY A 161 3.64 -34.48 19.35
C GLY A 161 4.90 -34.82 18.58
N TRP A 162 4.98 -34.52 17.27
CA TRP A 162 6.20 -34.69 16.47
C TRP A 162 6.99 -33.38 16.30
N GLY A 163 6.45 -32.25 16.76
CA GLY A 163 7.15 -30.97 16.81
C GLY A 163 8.16 -30.91 17.97
N GLY A 164 9.41 -30.53 17.67
CA GLY A 164 10.43 -30.30 18.67
C GLY A 164 10.18 -29.02 19.51
N PRO A 165 10.83 -28.87 20.68
CA PRO A 165 10.56 -27.78 21.62
C PRO A 165 10.76 -26.37 21.03
N SER A 166 11.64 -26.22 20.03
CA SER A 166 11.95 -24.93 19.39
C SER A 166 11.21 -24.68 18.08
N LEU A 167 10.29 -25.58 17.67
CA LEU A 167 9.65 -25.47 16.36
C LEU A 167 8.77 -24.22 16.24
N LEU A 168 8.01 -23.87 17.28
CA LEU A 168 7.21 -22.65 17.24
C LEU A 168 8.07 -21.38 17.32
N ASP A 169 9.20 -21.43 18.03
CA ASP A 169 10.13 -20.30 18.08
C ASP A 169 10.74 -20.01 16.70
N SER A 170 10.88 -21.05 15.86
CA SER A 170 11.39 -20.91 14.49
C SER A 170 10.49 -20.05 13.61
N TYR A 171 9.19 -19.91 13.91
CA TYR A 171 8.29 -18.99 13.18
C TYR A 171 8.82 -17.56 13.20
N SER A 172 9.21 -17.04 14.36
CA SER A 172 9.75 -15.68 14.44
C SER A 172 11.12 -15.56 13.79
N VAL A 173 11.94 -16.62 13.81
CA VAL A 173 13.26 -16.64 13.18
C VAL A 173 13.14 -16.63 11.65
N GLU A 174 12.18 -17.36 11.10
CA GLU A 174 12.00 -17.53 9.66
C GLU A 174 11.18 -16.41 9.03
N ARG A 175 10.10 -15.96 9.67
CA ARG A 175 9.13 -15.03 9.07
C ARG A 175 9.43 -13.56 9.32
N ARG A 176 10.05 -13.21 10.45
CA ARG A 176 10.39 -11.81 10.75
C ARG A 176 11.39 -11.20 9.76
N PRO A 177 12.47 -11.88 9.34
CA PRO A 177 13.37 -11.33 8.32
C PRO A 177 12.66 -11.07 6.99
N ILE A 178 11.66 -11.88 6.63
CA ILE A 178 10.85 -11.68 5.42
C ILE A 178 9.94 -10.46 5.55
N GLY A 179 9.27 -10.29 6.70
CA GLY A 179 8.49 -9.08 6.97
C GLY A 179 9.35 -7.82 6.94
N LEU A 180 10.54 -7.85 7.54
CA LEU A 180 11.49 -6.74 7.50
C LEU A 180 11.92 -6.41 6.07
N ARG A 181 12.34 -7.41 5.29
CA ARG A 181 12.71 -7.22 3.89
C ARG A 181 11.55 -6.61 3.11
N ASN A 182 10.37 -7.24 3.17
CA ASN A 182 9.24 -6.81 2.36
C ASN A 182 8.73 -5.41 2.78
N THR A 183 8.82 -5.03 4.06
CA THR A 183 8.46 -3.67 4.50
C THR A 183 9.46 -2.64 4.01
N MET A 184 10.76 -2.97 3.98
CA MET A 184 11.79 -2.11 3.38
C MET A 184 11.58 -1.94 1.87
N GLU A 185 11.36 -3.04 1.14
CA GLU A 185 11.11 -2.97 -0.31
C GLU A 185 9.85 -2.17 -0.63
N ALA A 186 8.78 -2.36 0.14
CA ALA A 186 7.55 -1.58 -0.01
C ALA A 186 7.82 -0.08 0.21
N ALA A 187 8.56 0.26 1.26
CA ALA A 187 8.93 1.64 1.58
C ALA A 187 9.77 2.27 0.46
N ASP A 188 10.75 1.55 -0.09
CA ASP A 188 11.59 2.05 -1.17
C ASP A 188 10.80 2.27 -2.45
N CYS A 189 9.92 1.34 -2.82
CA CYS A 189 8.99 1.51 -3.95
C CYS A 189 8.09 2.73 -3.74
N PHE A 190 7.56 2.92 -2.53
CA PHE A 190 6.76 4.08 -2.20
C PHE A 190 7.55 5.40 -2.31
N ASN A 191 8.76 5.44 -1.76
CA ASN A 191 9.60 6.64 -1.79
C ASN A 191 9.93 7.05 -3.23
N ARG A 192 10.21 6.09 -4.12
CA ARG A 192 10.44 6.36 -5.55
C ARG A 192 9.19 6.91 -6.24
N LEU A 193 8.02 6.34 -5.95
CA LEU A 193 6.76 6.83 -6.51
C LEU A 193 6.44 8.24 -6.01
N ASN A 194 6.64 8.47 -4.71
CA ASN A 194 6.39 9.77 -4.09
C ASN A 194 7.33 10.86 -4.62
N ASP A 195 8.59 10.52 -4.89
CA ASP A 195 9.55 11.43 -5.54
C ASP A 195 9.03 11.92 -6.90
N VAL A 196 8.52 11.00 -7.74
CA VAL A 196 7.89 11.37 -9.02
C VAL A 196 6.65 12.24 -8.82
N MET A 197 5.78 11.90 -7.87
CA MET A 197 4.57 12.69 -7.56
C MET A 197 4.91 14.11 -7.06
N SER A 198 6.05 14.29 -6.41
CA SER A 198 6.50 15.60 -5.93
C SER A 198 6.79 16.60 -7.06
N HIS A 199 6.94 16.12 -8.29
CA HIS A 199 7.18 16.90 -9.50
C HIS A 199 5.97 16.98 -10.45
N GLY A 200 4.78 16.62 -9.97
CA GLY A 200 3.56 16.53 -10.77
C GLY A 200 3.22 17.75 -11.62
N ASP A 201 3.27 18.94 -11.02
CA ASP A 201 2.87 20.17 -11.72
C ASP A 201 3.88 20.55 -12.80
N GLU A 202 5.17 20.33 -12.55
CA GLU A 202 6.23 20.57 -13.53
C GLU A 202 6.13 19.60 -14.70
N LEU A 203 5.70 18.36 -14.44
CA LEU A 203 5.45 17.37 -15.49
C LEU A 203 4.28 17.72 -16.39
N ASP A 204 3.33 18.52 -15.94
CA ASP A 204 2.18 18.98 -16.73
C ASP A 204 2.51 20.24 -17.57
N MET A 205 3.68 20.87 -17.37
CA MET A 205 4.05 22.07 -18.13
C MET A 205 4.26 21.76 -19.61
N ASP A 206 3.58 22.52 -20.46
CA ASP A 206 3.74 22.52 -21.92
C ASP A 206 4.86 23.50 -22.34
N ASN A 207 6.07 23.22 -21.86
CA ASN A 207 7.27 23.99 -22.16
C ASN A 207 8.53 23.09 -22.16
N LEU A 208 9.68 23.66 -22.52
CA LEU A 208 10.96 22.93 -22.57
C LEU A 208 11.37 22.31 -21.23
N GLU A 209 11.05 22.96 -20.11
CA GLU A 209 11.37 22.46 -18.77
C GLU A 209 10.59 21.19 -18.45
N GLY A 210 9.27 21.19 -18.69
CA GLY A 210 8.42 20.01 -18.56
C GLY A 210 8.84 18.88 -19.51
N GLU A 211 9.20 19.19 -20.76
CA GLU A 211 9.69 18.19 -21.72
C GLU A 211 10.98 17.50 -21.25
N GLU A 212 11.97 18.27 -20.80
CA GLU A 212 13.24 17.72 -20.33
C GLU A 212 13.07 16.91 -19.03
N LEU A 213 12.19 17.34 -18.13
CA LEU A 213 11.87 16.59 -16.93
C LEU A 213 11.20 15.24 -17.26
N ARG A 214 10.20 15.25 -18.16
CA ARG A 214 9.55 14.01 -18.64
C ARG A 214 10.56 13.06 -19.28
N LYS A 215 11.50 13.55 -20.09
CA LYS A 215 12.58 12.73 -20.69
C LYS A 215 13.50 12.13 -19.63
N THR A 216 13.94 12.94 -18.67
CA THR A 216 14.86 12.51 -17.60
C THR A 216 14.22 11.43 -16.74
N LEU A 217 12.96 11.63 -16.32
CA LEU A 217 12.23 10.62 -15.56
C LEU A 217 11.98 9.35 -16.38
N ALA A 218 11.65 9.46 -17.66
CA ALA A 218 11.47 8.29 -18.52
C ALA A 218 12.74 7.43 -18.66
N ILE A 219 13.93 8.05 -18.68
CA ILE A 219 15.21 7.33 -18.66
C ILE A 219 15.41 6.65 -17.31
N SER A 220 15.25 7.40 -16.20
CA SER A 220 15.41 6.88 -14.84
C SER A 220 14.50 5.67 -14.58
N LEU A 221 13.22 5.75 -14.98
CA LEU A 221 12.27 4.65 -14.82
C LEU A 221 12.67 3.39 -15.61
N LYS A 222 13.16 3.54 -16.85
CA LYS A 222 13.65 2.41 -17.66
C LYS A 222 14.92 1.77 -17.13
N GLU A 223 15.78 2.54 -16.47
CA GLU A 223 16.97 1.99 -15.82
C GLU A 223 16.61 1.16 -14.58
N GLN A 224 15.52 1.52 -13.89
CA GLN A 224 15.01 0.76 -12.75
C GLN A 224 14.42 -0.61 -13.15
N GLU A 225 13.88 -0.78 -14.36
CA GLU A 225 13.39 -2.08 -14.87
C GLU A 225 14.50 -3.13 -15.07
N LYS A 226 15.77 -2.71 -15.07
CA LYS A 226 16.93 -3.60 -15.28
C LYS A 226 17.51 -4.20 -13.99
N LEU A 227 16.96 -3.83 -12.83
CA LEU A 227 17.34 -4.29 -11.49
C LEU A 227 16.33 -5.33 -10.97
#